data_AF-A0A7V9Q300-F1
#
_entry.id   AF-A0A7V9Q300-F1
#
_cell.length_a   1.000
_cell.length_b   1.000
_cell.length_c   1.000
_cell.angle_alpha   90.00
_cell.angle_beta   90.00
_cell.angle_gamma   90.00
#
_symmetry.space_group_name_H-M   'P 1'
#
loop_
_entity.id
_entity.type
_entity.pdbx_description
1 polymer ?
#
loop_
_entity_poly.entity_id
_entity_poly.type
_entity_poly.pdbx_seq_one_letter_code
_entity_poly.pdbx_strand_id
1 'polypeptide(L)'
;MGHAARACLIGMRIAEAIELPEPQCGSLFYALLMKDLGCSSNAARVSALFDGDDHDVKQGFKLVDPEDLIAAARYTVTHAAPGRGVIGKARRVAKIVRSKEDTTWRFIEIRCERGAEIATMVGLGDEAAAAIGSLDEHWNGSGHPLGLQGEAIPLLARILCLAQTVEVFFNARGREAAYEMARNRGKRWFDPALVDALGSFEHDLEFWSRVSGPAPVGEVARVEPGDMPTRTDGAALDVIAEGFARVIDAKSPYTARHSEGVARFAVGIGTHLGFSAPELSDLRRAGLLHDIG
;
A
#
# COMPACT_ATOMS: atom_id res chain seq x y z
N MET A 1 12.89 -2.13 3.19
CA MET A 1 12.42 -2.09 1.78
C MET A 1 11.97 -3.49 1.37
N GLY A 2 11.04 -3.61 0.42
CA GLY A 2 10.60 -4.91 -0.14
C GLY A 2 9.20 -5.38 0.25
N HIS A 3 8.45 -4.64 1.10
CA HIS A 3 7.08 -4.98 1.49
C HIS A 3 6.15 -5.19 0.27
N ALA A 4 6.11 -4.20 -0.63
CA ALA A 4 5.28 -4.29 -1.84
C ALA A 4 5.69 -5.46 -2.74
N ALA A 5 7.00 -5.69 -2.90
CA ALA A 5 7.51 -6.81 -3.68
C ALA A 5 7.09 -8.16 -3.09
N ARG A 6 7.25 -8.38 -1.78
CA ARG A 6 6.86 -9.62 -1.12
C ARG A 6 5.35 -9.86 -1.15
N ALA A 7 4.56 -8.81 -0.92
CA ALA A 7 3.12 -8.87 -1.06
C ALA A 7 2.73 -9.24 -2.51
N CYS A 8 3.44 -8.70 -3.50
CA CYS A 8 3.25 -9.07 -4.91
C CYS A 8 3.54 -10.56 -5.15
N LEU A 9 4.69 -11.08 -4.71
CA LEU A 9 5.02 -12.50 -4.83
C LEU A 9 3.94 -13.41 -4.21
N ILE A 10 3.45 -13.07 -3.01
CA ILE A 10 2.39 -13.81 -2.33
C ILE A 10 1.07 -13.73 -3.10
N GLY A 11 0.66 -12.52 -3.52
CA GLY A 11 -0.58 -12.33 -4.26
C GLY A 11 -0.59 -13.04 -5.62
N MET A 12 0.53 -13.01 -6.36
CA MET A 12 0.66 -13.72 -7.62
C MET A 12 0.67 -15.25 -7.42
N ARG A 13 1.24 -15.75 -6.33
CA ARG A 13 1.17 -17.19 -5.99
C ARG A 13 -0.26 -17.63 -5.62
N ILE A 14 -1.02 -16.77 -4.94
CA ILE A 14 -2.45 -17.01 -4.69
C ILE A 14 -3.22 -17.03 -6.03
N ALA A 15 -2.93 -16.09 -6.93
CA ALA A 15 -3.57 -16.02 -8.24
C ALA A 15 -3.32 -17.28 -9.09
N GLU A 16 -2.09 -17.80 -9.07
CA GLU A 16 -1.75 -19.08 -9.70
C GLU A 16 -2.55 -20.24 -9.09
N ALA A 17 -2.65 -20.30 -7.77
CA ALA A 17 -3.36 -21.38 -7.07
C ALA A 17 -4.87 -21.41 -7.33
N ILE A 18 -5.47 -20.26 -7.68
CA ILE A 18 -6.90 -20.16 -8.06
C ILE A 18 -7.12 -20.14 -9.58
N GLU A 19 -6.07 -20.33 -10.38
CA GLU A 19 -6.12 -20.26 -11.84
C GLU A 19 -6.72 -18.93 -12.35
N LEU A 20 -6.27 -17.80 -11.78
CA LEU A 20 -6.77 -16.48 -12.16
C LEU A 20 -6.59 -16.26 -13.67
N PRO A 21 -7.63 -15.75 -14.39
CA PRO A 21 -7.54 -15.51 -15.82
C PRO A 21 -6.39 -14.57 -16.19
N GLU A 22 -5.66 -14.91 -17.26
CA GLU A 22 -4.49 -14.17 -17.74
C GLU A 22 -4.71 -12.63 -17.87
N PRO A 23 -5.85 -12.12 -18.37
CA PRO A 23 -6.09 -10.68 -18.43
C PRO A 23 -6.09 -9.99 -17.06
N GLN A 24 -6.51 -10.69 -16.01
CA GLN A 24 -6.61 -10.16 -14.66
C GLN A 24 -5.28 -10.25 -13.90
N CYS A 25 -4.39 -11.15 -14.31
CA CYS A 25 -3.06 -11.27 -13.71
C CYS A 25 -2.27 -9.96 -13.82
N GLY A 26 -2.32 -9.29 -14.98
CA GLY A 26 -1.67 -7.98 -15.19
C GLY A 26 -2.21 -6.90 -14.25
N SER A 27 -3.54 -6.77 -14.18
CA SER A 27 -4.22 -5.86 -13.25
C SER A 27 -3.80 -6.13 -11.80
N LEU A 28 -3.78 -7.40 -11.39
CA LEU A 28 -3.39 -7.81 -10.05
C LEU A 28 -1.93 -7.48 -9.73
N PHE A 29 -1.02 -7.83 -10.65
CA PHE A 29 0.42 -7.63 -10.49
C PHE A 29 0.75 -6.16 -10.21
N TYR A 30 0.25 -5.25 -11.05
CA TYR A 30 0.50 -3.83 -10.85
C TYR A 30 -0.25 -3.30 -9.63
N ALA A 31 -1.48 -3.77 -9.35
CA ALA A 31 -2.21 -3.38 -8.14
C ALA A 31 -1.45 -3.76 -6.86
N LEU A 32 -0.84 -4.95 -6.79
CA LEU A 32 -0.06 -5.40 -5.63
C LEU A 32 1.18 -4.53 -5.37
N LEU A 33 1.85 -4.11 -6.45
CA LEU A 33 3.01 -3.21 -6.38
C LEU A 33 2.61 -1.79 -5.98
N MET A 34 1.42 -1.35 -6.39
CA MET A 34 0.94 0.03 -6.29
C MET A 34 -0.11 0.26 -5.20
N LYS A 35 -0.47 -0.76 -4.43
CA LYS A 35 -1.48 -0.70 -3.34
C LYS A 35 -1.23 0.39 -2.29
N ASP A 36 0.01 0.86 -2.17
CA ASP A 36 0.44 1.87 -1.20
C ASP A 36 0.52 3.30 -1.78
N LEU A 37 0.12 3.52 -3.04
CA LEU A 37 0.14 4.84 -3.69
C LEU A 37 -0.65 5.90 -2.90
N GLY A 38 -1.74 5.50 -2.25
CA GLY A 38 -2.57 6.39 -1.43
C GLY A 38 -2.01 6.70 -0.04
N CYS A 39 -0.98 5.98 0.44
CA CYS A 39 -0.46 6.13 1.81
C CYS A 39 0.22 7.48 2.07
N SER A 40 0.66 8.18 1.02
CA SER A 40 1.35 9.47 1.13
C SER A 40 0.47 10.58 1.69
N SER A 41 -0.83 10.57 1.40
CA SER A 41 -1.77 11.65 1.74
C SER A 41 -2.00 11.86 3.24
N ASN A 42 -1.63 10.89 4.07
CA ASN A 42 -1.89 10.90 5.51
C ASN A 42 -0.65 10.97 6.40
N ALA A 43 0.57 10.78 5.88
CA ALA A 43 1.77 10.68 6.72
C ALA A 43 1.97 11.90 7.64
N ALA A 44 1.84 13.11 7.10
CA ALA A 44 1.98 14.34 7.87
C ALA A 44 0.81 14.60 8.85
N ARG A 45 -0.41 14.17 8.52
CA ARG A 45 -1.60 14.34 9.39
C ARG A 45 -1.63 13.31 10.53
N VAL A 46 -1.20 12.09 10.27
CA VAL A 46 -1.02 11.03 11.28
C VAL A 46 0.13 11.41 12.23
N SER A 47 1.27 11.87 11.70
CA SER A 47 2.38 12.39 12.53
C SER A 47 1.94 13.53 13.47
N ALA A 48 1.12 14.47 12.98
CA ALA A 48 0.57 15.56 13.79
C ALA A 48 -0.46 15.11 14.85
N LEU A 49 -1.15 13.98 14.64
CA LEU A 49 -2.13 13.42 15.57
C LEU A 49 -1.48 12.56 16.68
N PHE A 50 -0.39 11.84 16.35
CA PHE A 50 0.23 10.86 17.25
C PHE A 50 1.53 11.35 17.93
N ASP A 51 2.13 12.46 17.49
CA ASP A 51 3.33 13.07 18.12
C ASP A 51 4.45 12.03 18.36
N GLY A 52 4.70 11.20 17.34
CA GLY A 52 5.60 10.05 17.39
C GLY A 52 6.03 9.60 15.99
N ASP A 53 7.18 8.92 15.93
CA ASP A 53 7.89 8.54 14.70
C ASP A 53 7.07 7.56 13.83
N ASP A 54 7.01 7.85 12.52
CA ASP A 54 6.03 7.32 11.56
C ASP A 54 6.24 5.82 11.26
N HIS A 55 7.42 5.27 11.56
CA HIS A 55 7.76 3.87 11.31
C HIS A 55 7.18 2.91 12.35
N ASP A 56 7.25 3.26 13.64
CA ASP A 56 6.89 2.36 14.75
C ASP A 56 5.37 2.26 14.95
N VAL A 57 4.65 3.36 14.69
CA VAL A 57 3.18 3.41 14.82
C VAL A 57 2.50 2.60 13.70
N LYS A 58 3.04 2.66 12.46
CA LYS A 58 2.50 1.94 11.30
C LYS A 58 2.68 0.42 11.38
N GLN A 59 3.79 -0.06 11.96
CA GLN A 59 4.01 -1.49 12.15
C GLN A 59 3.14 -2.07 13.28
N GLY A 60 2.95 -1.33 14.37
CA GLY A 60 2.12 -1.80 15.49
C GLY A 60 0.62 -1.84 15.20
N PHE A 61 0.09 -0.89 14.42
CA PHE A 61 -1.35 -0.83 14.12
C PHE A 61 -1.83 -2.02 13.27
N LYS A 62 -1.00 -2.57 12.37
CA LYS A 62 -1.34 -3.76 11.57
C LYS A 62 -1.36 -5.07 12.39
N LEU A 63 -0.72 -5.06 13.55
CA LEU A 63 -0.60 -6.23 14.43
C LEU A 63 -1.69 -6.28 15.52
N VAL A 64 -2.51 -5.24 15.64
CA VAL A 64 -3.55 -5.13 16.65
C VAL A 64 -4.90 -5.26 15.97
N ASP A 65 -5.71 -6.24 16.39
CA ASP A 65 -7.10 -6.36 15.96
C ASP A 65 -7.88 -5.14 16.52
N PRO A 66 -8.52 -4.30 15.68
CA PRO A 66 -9.33 -3.17 16.13
C PRO A 66 -10.51 -3.59 17.02
N GLU A 67 -10.96 -4.84 16.93
CA GLU A 67 -12.01 -5.42 17.77
C GLU A 67 -11.48 -5.82 19.17
N ASP A 68 -10.15 -5.96 19.33
CA ASP A 68 -9.51 -6.14 20.64
C ASP A 68 -9.20 -4.77 21.27
N LEU A 69 -10.24 -4.18 21.85
CA LEU A 69 -10.18 -2.90 22.57
C LEU A 69 -9.11 -2.88 23.68
N ILE A 70 -8.75 -4.03 24.25
CA ILE A 70 -7.76 -4.14 25.32
C ILE A 70 -6.34 -4.08 24.74
N ALA A 71 -6.08 -4.76 23.61
CA ALA A 71 -4.81 -4.69 22.90
C ALA A 71 -4.56 -3.28 22.33
N ALA A 72 -5.59 -2.66 21.71
CA ALA A 72 -5.51 -1.29 21.21
C ALA A 72 -5.27 -0.26 22.33
N ALA A 73 -5.95 -0.42 23.48
CA ALA A 73 -5.73 0.43 24.65
C ALA A 73 -4.33 0.25 25.22
N ARG A 74 -3.83 -1.00 25.33
CA ARG A 74 -2.49 -1.31 25.85
C ARG A 74 -1.38 -0.74 24.95
N TYR A 75 -1.53 -0.88 23.63
CA TYR A 75 -0.60 -0.32 22.64
C TYR A 75 -0.57 1.21 22.72
N THR A 76 -1.74 1.85 22.78
CA THR A 76 -1.86 3.31 22.90
C THR A 76 -1.23 3.83 24.21
N VAL A 77 -1.43 3.13 25.33
CA VAL A 77 -0.86 3.53 26.64
C VAL A 77 0.67 3.38 26.69
N THR A 78 1.21 2.36 26.01
CA THR A 78 2.65 2.08 25.95
C THR A 78 3.40 2.98 24.97
N HIS A 79 2.79 3.36 23.85
CA HIS A 79 3.48 4.09 22.77
C HIS A 79 3.07 5.56 22.63
N ALA A 80 1.94 5.99 23.22
CA ALA A 80 1.59 7.42 23.23
C ALA A 80 2.25 8.16 24.42
N ALA A 81 3.10 9.12 24.08
CA ALA A 81 3.68 10.14 24.96
C ALA A 81 4.54 9.59 26.14
N PRO A 82 5.84 9.33 25.93
CA PRO A 82 6.79 9.14 27.02
C PRO A 82 6.93 10.46 27.79
N GLY A 83 6.56 10.48 29.08
CA GLY A 83 6.81 11.63 29.97
C GLY A 83 5.60 12.34 30.58
N ARG A 84 4.35 11.92 30.32
CA ARG A 84 3.16 12.49 31.00
C ARG A 84 2.51 11.53 32.00
N GLY A 85 2.04 12.09 33.12
CA GLY A 85 1.35 11.35 34.18
C GLY A 85 0.05 10.66 33.71
N VAL A 86 -0.38 9.65 34.47
CA VAL A 86 -1.48 8.72 34.14
C VAL A 86 -2.79 9.42 33.73
N ILE A 87 -3.12 10.52 34.40
CA ILE A 87 -4.34 11.32 34.14
C ILE A 87 -4.28 12.03 32.78
N GLY A 88 -3.10 12.50 32.37
CA GLY A 88 -2.88 13.14 31.07
C GLY A 88 -3.02 12.14 29.91
N LYS A 89 -2.54 10.92 30.12
CA LYS A 89 -2.71 9.80 29.16
C LYS A 89 -4.18 9.41 29.03
N ALA A 90 -4.89 9.24 30.16
CA ALA A 90 -6.31 8.87 30.18
C ALA A 90 -7.22 9.89 29.48
N ARG A 91 -7.01 11.20 29.70
CA ARG A 91 -7.79 12.26 29.00
C ARG A 91 -7.59 12.24 27.48
N ARG A 92 -6.38 11.96 27.00
CA ARG A 92 -6.09 11.90 25.56
C ARG A 92 -6.69 10.64 24.93
N VAL A 93 -6.59 9.50 25.59
CA VAL A 93 -7.30 8.27 25.18
C VAL A 93 -8.81 8.52 25.10
N ALA A 94 -9.40 9.16 26.11
CA ALA A 94 -10.82 9.51 26.09
C ALA A 94 -11.21 10.47 24.95
N LYS A 95 -10.33 11.44 24.61
CA LYS A 95 -10.55 12.35 23.48
C LYS A 95 -10.45 11.63 22.14
N ILE A 96 -9.48 10.73 21.98
CA ILE A 96 -9.30 9.89 20.78
C ILE A 96 -10.52 8.96 20.64
N VAL A 97 -10.95 8.31 21.71
CA VAL A 97 -12.14 7.42 21.71
C VAL A 97 -13.41 8.19 21.39
N ARG A 98 -13.55 9.45 21.84
CA ARG A 98 -14.68 10.32 21.45
C ARG A 98 -14.60 10.85 20.02
N SER A 99 -13.41 10.90 19.40
CA SER A 99 -13.24 11.30 18.00
C SER A 99 -13.12 10.11 17.03
N LYS A 100 -13.17 8.86 17.54
CA LYS A 100 -12.82 7.64 16.81
C LYS A 100 -13.76 7.35 15.64
N GLU A 101 -15.04 7.68 15.76
CA GLU A 101 -16.05 7.30 14.76
C GLU A 101 -15.99 8.14 13.47
N ASP A 102 -15.60 9.41 13.52
CA ASP A 102 -15.62 10.28 12.33
C ASP A 102 -14.25 10.52 11.69
N THR A 103 -13.16 10.47 12.46
CA THR A 103 -11.84 10.90 11.95
C THR A 103 -11.03 9.74 11.37
N THR A 104 -11.09 8.56 11.99
CA THR A 104 -10.29 7.39 11.61
C THR A 104 -10.66 6.84 10.23
N TRP A 105 -11.97 6.77 9.94
CA TRP A 105 -12.47 6.18 8.69
C TRP A 105 -12.33 7.10 7.49
N ARG A 106 -12.51 8.41 7.68
CA ARG A 106 -12.21 9.42 6.64
C ARG A 106 -10.77 9.32 6.15
N PHE A 107 -9.83 8.91 7.00
CA PHE A 107 -8.45 8.72 6.58
C PHE A 107 -8.26 7.51 5.66
N ILE A 108 -8.99 6.42 5.90
CA ILE A 108 -8.98 5.23 5.04
C ILE A 108 -9.64 5.56 3.70
N GLU A 109 -10.79 6.23 3.73
CA GLU A 109 -11.49 6.71 2.54
C GLU A 109 -10.58 7.58 1.66
N ILE A 110 -9.95 8.60 2.23
CA ILE A 110 -9.00 9.48 1.50
C ILE A 110 -7.79 8.70 0.95
N ARG A 111 -7.30 7.67 1.67
CA ARG A 111 -6.18 6.83 1.19
C ARG A 111 -6.61 6.00 -0.01
N CYS A 112 -7.75 5.32 0.11
CA CYS A 112 -8.29 4.40 -0.87
C CYS A 112 -8.70 5.12 -2.16
N GLU A 113 -9.48 6.21 -2.04
CA GLU A 113 -9.89 7.03 -3.18
C GLU A 113 -8.67 7.58 -3.93
N ARG A 114 -7.72 8.19 -3.21
CA ARG A 114 -6.54 8.77 -3.83
C ARG A 114 -5.63 7.71 -4.46
N GLY A 115 -5.49 6.54 -3.82
CA GLY A 115 -4.76 5.42 -4.40
C GLY A 115 -5.35 4.98 -5.74
N ALA A 116 -6.68 4.85 -5.81
CA ALA A 116 -7.39 4.52 -7.03
C ALA A 116 -7.26 5.62 -8.11
N GLU A 117 -7.42 6.90 -7.74
CA GLU A 117 -7.24 8.03 -8.66
C GLU A 117 -5.84 8.07 -9.30
N ILE A 118 -4.80 7.84 -8.49
CA ILE A 118 -3.42 7.80 -8.99
C ILE A 118 -3.22 6.59 -9.90
N ALA A 119 -3.77 5.43 -9.54
CA ALA A 119 -3.71 4.22 -10.37
C ALA A 119 -4.36 4.44 -11.75
N THR A 120 -5.50 5.13 -11.81
CA THR A 120 -6.12 5.53 -13.08
C THR A 120 -5.22 6.50 -13.85
N MET A 121 -4.65 7.50 -13.17
CA MET A 121 -3.79 8.51 -13.81
C MET A 121 -2.54 7.90 -14.45
N VAL A 122 -1.91 6.93 -13.80
CA VAL A 122 -0.73 6.24 -14.33
C VAL A 122 -1.07 5.08 -15.29
N GLY A 123 -2.35 4.90 -15.62
CA GLY A 123 -2.81 3.98 -16.67
C GLY A 123 -2.89 2.51 -16.27
N LEU A 124 -3.10 2.18 -14.98
CA LEU A 124 -3.19 0.79 -14.52
C LEU A 124 -4.51 0.08 -14.87
N GLY A 125 -5.49 0.81 -15.41
CA GLY A 125 -6.81 0.31 -15.75
C GLY A 125 -7.78 0.25 -14.57
N ASP A 126 -9.07 0.12 -14.90
CA ASP A 126 -10.16 0.25 -13.92
C ASP A 126 -10.18 -0.89 -12.90
N GLU A 127 -9.84 -2.11 -13.30
CA GLU A 127 -9.78 -3.26 -12.38
C GLU A 127 -8.71 -3.07 -11.30
N ALA A 128 -7.51 -2.61 -11.68
CA ALA A 128 -6.42 -2.37 -10.74
C ALA A 128 -6.75 -1.18 -9.82
N ALA A 129 -7.32 -0.10 -10.36
CA ALA A 129 -7.75 1.05 -9.58
C ALA A 129 -8.84 0.67 -8.56
N ALA A 130 -9.85 -0.10 -8.97
CA ALA A 130 -10.89 -0.62 -8.08
C ALA A 130 -10.30 -1.56 -7.01
N ALA A 131 -9.33 -2.40 -7.37
CA ALA A 131 -8.64 -3.27 -6.42
C ALA A 131 -7.92 -2.47 -5.31
N ILE A 132 -7.24 -1.40 -5.69
CA ILE A 132 -6.54 -0.50 -4.76
C ILE A 132 -7.54 0.26 -3.89
N GLY A 133 -8.63 0.77 -4.48
CA GLY A 133 -9.69 1.48 -3.77
C GLY A 133 -10.42 0.64 -2.72
N SER A 134 -10.52 -0.67 -2.94
CA SER A 134 -11.18 -1.61 -2.01
C SER A 134 -10.20 -2.46 -1.19
N LEU A 135 -8.91 -2.13 -1.15
CA LEU A 135 -7.87 -2.90 -0.47
C LEU A 135 -8.17 -3.18 1.02
N ASP A 136 -8.78 -2.22 1.72
CA ASP A 136 -9.06 -2.31 3.16
C ASP A 136 -10.51 -2.78 3.45
N GLU A 137 -11.24 -3.26 2.43
CA GLU A 137 -12.52 -3.94 2.62
C GLU A 137 -12.29 -5.33 3.25
N HIS A 138 -13.24 -5.76 4.08
CA HIS A 138 -13.18 -7.04 4.80
C HIS A 138 -14.37 -7.90 4.42
N TRP A 139 -14.13 -9.20 4.28
CA TRP A 139 -15.12 -10.18 3.82
C TRP A 139 -16.49 -10.10 4.54
N ASN A 140 -16.51 -9.77 5.83
CA ASN A 140 -17.73 -9.65 6.63
C ASN A 140 -18.41 -8.27 6.59
N GLY A 141 -17.89 -7.30 5.83
CA GLY A 141 -18.40 -5.94 5.75
C GLY A 141 -17.89 -4.99 6.85
N SER A 142 -16.95 -5.40 7.70
CA SER A 142 -16.34 -4.51 8.71
C SER A 142 -15.18 -3.65 8.17
N GLY A 143 -14.87 -3.80 6.89
CA GLY A 143 -13.83 -3.04 6.20
C GLY A 143 -14.36 -1.72 5.66
N HIS A 144 -13.44 -0.97 5.08
CA HIS A 144 -13.66 0.40 4.61
C HIS A 144 -13.00 0.57 3.23
N PRO A 145 -13.46 1.55 2.41
CA PRO A 145 -14.35 2.67 2.77
C PRO A 145 -15.85 2.45 2.59
N LEU A 146 -16.27 1.51 1.74
CA LEU A 146 -17.66 1.33 1.32
C LEU A 146 -18.42 0.31 2.19
N GLY A 147 -17.71 -0.51 2.96
CA GLY A 147 -18.33 -1.57 3.77
C GLY A 147 -18.87 -2.71 2.91
N LEU A 148 -18.14 -3.03 1.83
CA LEU A 148 -18.51 -4.11 0.92
C LEU A 148 -18.38 -5.47 1.62
N GLN A 149 -19.23 -6.42 1.26
CA GLN A 149 -19.29 -7.73 1.89
C GLN A 149 -19.19 -8.85 0.86
N GLY A 150 -18.42 -9.89 1.19
CA GLY A 150 -18.28 -11.08 0.37
C GLY A 150 -17.81 -10.77 -1.04
N GLU A 151 -18.53 -11.31 -2.03
CA GLU A 151 -18.21 -11.16 -3.45
C GLU A 151 -18.51 -9.75 -4.00
N ALA A 152 -19.18 -8.87 -3.23
CA ALA A 152 -19.27 -7.47 -3.61
C ALA A 152 -17.90 -6.78 -3.60
N ILE A 153 -16.93 -7.32 -2.86
CA ILE A 153 -15.54 -6.87 -2.88
C ILE A 153 -14.87 -7.40 -4.16
N PRO A 154 -14.22 -6.54 -4.97
CA PRO A 154 -13.47 -6.98 -6.15
C PRO A 154 -12.50 -8.12 -5.80
N LEU A 155 -12.43 -9.15 -6.63
CA LEU A 155 -11.57 -10.32 -6.38
C LEU A 155 -10.11 -9.90 -6.15
N LEU A 156 -9.61 -8.99 -6.98
CA LEU A 156 -8.25 -8.49 -6.87
C LEU A 156 -8.02 -7.77 -5.52
N ALA A 157 -8.99 -6.99 -5.02
CA ALA A 157 -8.91 -6.36 -3.70
C ALA A 157 -8.82 -7.41 -2.56
N ARG A 158 -9.58 -8.50 -2.66
CA ARG A 158 -9.54 -9.61 -1.70
C ARG A 158 -8.16 -10.28 -1.66
N ILE A 159 -7.55 -10.50 -2.82
CA ILE A 159 -6.17 -11.03 -2.93
C ILE A 159 -5.17 -10.02 -2.34
N LEU A 160 -5.30 -8.74 -2.69
CA LEU A 160 -4.46 -7.65 -2.20
C LEU A 160 -4.45 -7.57 -0.65
N CYS A 161 -5.64 -7.61 -0.04
CA CYS A 161 -5.84 -7.54 1.41
C CYS A 161 -5.17 -8.73 2.13
N LEU A 162 -5.42 -9.95 1.63
CA LEU A 162 -4.81 -11.17 2.17
C LEU A 162 -3.29 -11.15 2.02
N ALA A 163 -2.78 -10.92 0.81
CA ALA A 163 -1.34 -10.95 0.52
C ALA A 163 -0.56 -9.90 1.32
N GLN A 164 -1.10 -8.67 1.45
CA GLN A 164 -0.50 -7.62 2.28
C GLN A 164 -0.41 -8.05 3.75
N THR A 165 -1.46 -8.65 4.29
CA THR A 165 -1.51 -8.98 5.71
C THR A 165 -0.63 -10.20 6.02
N VAL A 166 -0.65 -11.22 5.15
CA VAL A 166 0.24 -12.39 5.25
C VAL A 166 1.69 -11.97 5.20
N GLU A 167 2.07 -11.08 4.28
CA GLU A 167 3.45 -10.58 4.20
C GLU A 167 3.90 -9.95 5.52
N VAL A 168 3.06 -9.11 6.12
CA VAL A 168 3.42 -8.38 7.35
C VAL A 168 3.63 -9.36 8.50
N PHE A 169 2.73 -10.32 8.66
CA PHE A 169 2.84 -11.34 9.71
C PHE A 169 4.01 -12.28 9.45
N PHE A 170 4.24 -12.68 8.21
CA PHE A 170 5.37 -13.51 7.81
C PHE A 170 6.70 -12.84 8.17
N ASN A 171 6.86 -11.57 7.79
CA ASN A 171 8.07 -10.81 8.06
C ASN A 171 8.28 -10.53 9.57
N ALA A 172 7.20 -10.37 10.34
CA ALA A 172 7.28 -10.03 11.76
C ALA A 172 7.36 -11.25 12.69
N ARG A 173 6.70 -12.36 12.35
CA ARG A 173 6.47 -13.51 13.25
C ARG A 173 6.72 -14.87 12.61
N GLY A 174 7.17 -14.90 11.36
CA GLY A 174 7.42 -16.12 10.63
C GLY A 174 6.19 -16.72 9.97
N ARG A 175 6.42 -17.80 9.22
CA ARG A 175 5.43 -18.45 8.35
C ARG A 175 4.26 -19.01 9.14
N GLU A 176 4.51 -19.80 10.17
CA GLU A 176 3.45 -20.47 10.92
C GLU A 176 2.43 -19.44 11.46
N ALA A 177 2.92 -18.32 12.00
CA ALA A 177 2.09 -17.24 12.50
C ALA A 177 1.28 -16.52 11.40
N ALA A 178 1.82 -16.40 10.19
CA ALA A 178 1.11 -15.80 9.05
C ALA A 178 -0.07 -16.67 8.60
N TYR A 179 0.13 -17.98 8.50
CA TYR A 179 -0.94 -18.93 8.16
C TYR A 179 -1.97 -19.05 9.28
N GLU A 180 -1.54 -19.09 10.54
CA GLU A 180 -2.46 -19.06 11.68
C GLU A 180 -3.32 -17.80 11.67
N MET A 181 -2.73 -16.63 11.43
CA MET A 181 -3.45 -15.36 11.29
C MET A 181 -4.47 -15.40 10.14
N ALA A 182 -4.07 -15.88 8.96
CA ALA A 182 -4.95 -15.99 7.81
C ALA A 182 -6.16 -16.90 8.10
N ARG A 183 -5.92 -18.07 8.72
CA ARG A 183 -6.97 -19.01 9.14
C ARG A 183 -7.91 -18.39 10.20
N ASN A 184 -7.35 -17.77 11.24
CA ASN A 184 -8.12 -17.18 12.34
C ASN A 184 -9.00 -16.00 11.89
N ARG A 185 -8.57 -15.26 10.87
CA ARG A 185 -9.32 -14.13 10.29
C ARG A 185 -10.13 -14.52 9.05
N GLY A 186 -10.12 -15.79 8.63
CA GLY A 186 -10.96 -16.29 7.55
C GLY A 186 -12.45 -16.07 7.87
N LYS A 187 -13.26 -15.77 6.84
CA LYS A 187 -14.69 -15.39 6.96
C LYS A 187 -14.96 -14.06 7.67
N ARG A 188 -13.97 -13.46 8.35
CA ARG A 188 -14.05 -12.11 8.90
C ARG A 188 -13.41 -11.12 7.95
N TRP A 189 -12.09 -11.16 7.83
CA TRP A 189 -11.35 -10.23 6.98
C TRP A 189 -11.16 -10.80 5.59
N PHE A 190 -10.85 -12.09 5.51
CA PHE A 190 -10.42 -12.72 4.27
C PHE A 190 -11.49 -13.63 3.70
N ASP A 191 -11.56 -13.63 2.37
CA ASP A 191 -12.28 -14.62 1.58
C ASP A 191 -11.79 -16.03 1.94
N PRO A 192 -12.67 -16.94 2.40
CA PRO A 192 -12.29 -18.30 2.76
C PRO A 192 -11.64 -19.07 1.62
N ALA A 193 -12.09 -18.88 0.38
CA ALA A 193 -11.51 -19.59 -0.77
C ALA A 193 -10.06 -19.17 -1.02
N LEU A 194 -9.73 -17.89 -0.78
CA LEU A 194 -8.35 -17.40 -0.90
C LEU A 194 -7.46 -17.85 0.27
N VAL A 195 -8.03 -18.02 1.47
CA VAL A 195 -7.32 -18.61 2.61
C VAL A 195 -6.99 -20.08 2.34
N ASP A 196 -7.92 -20.83 1.74
CA ASP A 196 -7.69 -22.21 1.33
C ASP A 196 -6.63 -22.29 0.21
N ALA A 197 -6.68 -21.38 -0.78
CA ALA A 197 -5.67 -21.27 -1.83
C ALA A 197 -4.28 -20.96 -1.27
N LEU A 198 -4.17 -20.03 -0.31
CA LEU A 198 -2.94 -19.76 0.42
C LEU A 198 -2.41 -21.04 1.09
N GLY A 199 -3.31 -21.80 1.75
CA GLY A 199 -2.99 -23.08 2.40
C GLY A 199 -2.37 -24.13 1.49
N SER A 200 -2.69 -24.12 0.20
CA SER A 200 -2.19 -25.11 -0.77
C SER A 200 -0.67 -25.10 -0.95
N PHE A 201 0.00 -23.99 -0.62
CA PHE A 201 1.45 -23.84 -0.70
C PHE A 201 2.11 -23.50 0.66
N GLU A 202 1.48 -23.86 1.78
CA GLU A 202 2.03 -23.69 3.14
C GLU A 202 3.41 -24.35 3.30
N HIS A 203 3.61 -25.49 2.64
CA HIS A 203 4.83 -26.29 2.74
C HIS A 203 5.84 -26.04 1.61
N ASP A 204 5.58 -25.08 0.70
CA ASP A 204 6.52 -24.69 -0.36
C ASP A 204 7.65 -23.82 0.23
N LEU A 205 8.64 -24.49 0.83
CA LEU A 205 9.77 -23.83 1.49
C LEU A 205 10.64 -23.03 0.52
N GLU A 206 10.71 -23.44 -0.74
CA GLU A 206 11.46 -22.72 -1.77
C GLU A 206 10.82 -21.38 -2.09
N PHE A 207 9.49 -21.36 -2.28
CA PHE A 207 8.74 -20.11 -2.43
C PHE A 207 8.96 -19.18 -1.23
N TRP A 208 8.78 -19.67 0.00
CA TRP A 208 8.93 -18.83 1.19
C TRP A 208 10.37 -18.33 1.41
N SER A 209 11.39 -19.10 1.00
CA SER A 209 12.78 -18.66 0.99
C SER A 209 13.04 -17.55 -0.03
N ARG A 210 12.35 -17.54 -1.17
CA ARG A 210 12.43 -16.45 -2.15
C ARG A 210 11.76 -15.19 -1.64
N VAL A 211 10.60 -15.33 -1.00
CA VAL A 211 9.88 -14.22 -0.36
C VAL A 211 10.72 -13.56 0.75
N SER A 212 11.39 -14.34 1.61
CA SER A 212 12.25 -13.80 2.68
C SER A 212 13.67 -13.41 2.23
N GLY A 213 14.01 -13.66 0.97
CA GLY A 213 15.35 -13.43 0.42
C GLY A 213 15.79 -11.96 0.44
N PRO A 214 17.09 -11.70 0.21
CA PRO A 214 17.66 -10.35 0.31
C PRO A 214 17.23 -9.40 -0.82
N ALA A 215 16.69 -9.92 -1.93
CA ALA A 215 16.38 -9.17 -3.14
C ALA A 215 14.96 -9.44 -3.67
N PRO A 216 13.90 -9.18 -2.89
CA PRO A 216 12.52 -9.50 -3.30
C PRO A 216 12.09 -8.73 -4.56
N VAL A 217 12.68 -7.56 -4.83
CA VAL A 217 12.42 -6.78 -6.06
C VAL A 217 12.89 -7.51 -7.31
N GLY A 218 14.02 -8.23 -7.24
CA GLY A 218 14.51 -9.02 -8.37
C GLY A 218 13.64 -10.24 -8.66
N GLU A 219 12.98 -10.78 -7.64
CA GLU A 219 12.05 -11.90 -7.79
C GLU A 219 10.70 -11.48 -8.42
N VAL A 220 10.26 -10.24 -8.23
CA VAL A 220 9.01 -9.72 -8.83
C VAL A 220 9.03 -9.83 -10.35
N ALA A 221 10.16 -9.56 -10.99
CA ALA A 221 10.30 -9.66 -12.45
C ALA A 221 10.06 -11.09 -12.98
N ARG A 222 10.19 -12.12 -12.14
CA ARG A 222 9.96 -13.53 -12.52
C ARG A 222 8.48 -13.91 -12.50
N VAL A 223 7.64 -13.14 -11.83
CA VAL A 223 6.20 -13.38 -11.70
C VAL A 223 5.38 -12.31 -12.43
N GLU A 224 6.04 -11.46 -13.22
CA GLU A 224 5.36 -10.50 -14.09
C GLU A 224 4.56 -11.28 -15.16
N PRO A 225 3.24 -11.04 -15.26
CA PRO A 225 2.39 -11.76 -16.20
C PRO A 225 2.54 -11.23 -17.63
N GLY A 226 2.49 -12.15 -18.61
CA GLY A 226 2.57 -11.87 -20.04
C GLY A 226 3.99 -12.00 -20.62
N ASP A 227 4.06 -12.32 -21.92
CA ASP A 227 5.33 -12.56 -22.63
C ASP A 227 6.08 -11.28 -23.04
N MET A 228 5.44 -10.10 -22.93
CA MET A 228 6.00 -8.83 -23.43
C MET A 228 5.79 -7.70 -22.42
N PRO A 229 6.86 -7.11 -21.85
CA PRO A 229 6.72 -5.90 -21.04
C PRO A 229 6.08 -4.79 -21.87
N THR A 230 5.11 -4.09 -21.30
CA THR A 230 4.46 -2.94 -21.94
C THR A 230 5.53 -1.90 -22.28
N ARG A 231 5.88 -1.79 -23.57
CA ARG A 231 6.79 -0.74 -24.04
C ARG A 231 6.06 0.60 -23.94
N THR A 232 6.45 1.39 -22.95
CA THR A 232 5.99 2.76 -22.76
C THR A 232 6.71 3.70 -23.72
N ASP A 233 5.99 4.68 -24.26
CA ASP A 233 6.59 5.76 -25.05
C ASP A 233 6.93 6.98 -24.16
N GLY A 234 7.52 8.00 -24.77
CA GLY A 234 7.91 9.21 -24.03
C GLY A 234 6.73 9.93 -23.37
N ALA A 235 5.56 9.93 -24.02
CA ALA A 235 4.38 10.62 -23.50
C ALA A 235 3.77 9.86 -22.31
N ALA A 236 3.71 8.54 -22.39
CA ALA A 236 3.28 7.69 -21.28
C ALA A 236 4.26 7.78 -20.09
N LEU A 237 5.57 7.84 -20.33
CA LEU A 237 6.56 8.11 -19.27
C LEU A 237 6.35 9.48 -18.60
N ASP A 238 5.97 10.50 -19.36
CA ASP A 238 5.69 11.82 -18.79
C ASP A 238 4.47 11.79 -17.88
N VAL A 239 3.40 11.09 -18.29
CA VAL A 239 2.19 10.90 -17.46
C VAL A 239 2.51 10.14 -16.18
N ILE A 240 3.30 9.07 -16.27
CA ILE A 240 3.74 8.32 -15.09
C ILE A 240 4.57 9.22 -14.17
N ALA A 241 5.54 9.96 -14.71
CA ALA A 241 6.39 10.84 -13.92
C ALA A 241 5.57 11.93 -13.19
N GLU A 242 4.57 12.50 -13.84
CA GLU A 242 3.65 13.47 -13.24
C GLU A 242 2.78 12.84 -12.15
N GLY A 243 2.25 11.63 -12.38
CA GLY A 243 1.49 10.89 -11.38
C GLY A 243 2.31 10.61 -10.11
N PHE A 244 3.54 10.14 -10.27
CA PHE A 244 4.46 9.91 -9.16
C PHE A 244 4.89 11.19 -8.45
N ALA A 245 5.14 12.29 -9.18
CA ALA A 245 5.40 13.59 -8.56
C ALA A 245 4.26 14.04 -7.64
N ARG A 246 3.00 13.84 -8.06
CA ARG A 246 1.83 14.13 -7.20
C ARG A 246 1.78 13.24 -5.96
N VAL A 247 2.23 11.98 -6.05
CA VAL A 247 2.32 11.07 -4.90
C VAL A 247 3.39 11.55 -3.92
N ILE A 248 4.56 11.96 -4.43
CA ILE A 248 5.70 12.45 -3.64
C ILE A 248 5.32 13.74 -2.93
N ASP A 249 4.83 14.73 -3.68
CA ASP A 249 4.43 16.04 -3.15
C ASP A 249 3.31 15.91 -2.12
N ALA A 250 2.45 14.88 -2.22
CA ALA A 250 1.40 14.61 -1.23
C ALA A 250 1.92 14.15 0.13
N LYS A 251 3.13 13.58 0.21
CA LYS A 251 3.71 13.07 1.46
C LYS A 251 3.96 14.18 2.47
N SER A 252 4.24 15.39 2.00
CA SER A 252 4.56 16.53 2.86
C SER A 252 3.68 17.74 2.54
N PRO A 253 3.03 18.34 3.55
CA PRO A 253 2.20 19.54 3.37
C PRO A 253 3.02 20.76 2.95
N TYR A 254 4.35 20.71 3.06
CA TYR A 254 5.26 21.79 2.67
C TYR A 254 5.73 21.70 1.22
N THR A 255 5.52 20.56 0.56
CA THR A 255 6.05 20.27 -0.78
C THR A 255 4.98 20.33 -1.87
N ALA A 256 3.86 21.01 -1.64
CA ALA A 256 2.85 21.16 -2.68
C ALA A 256 3.46 21.78 -3.95
N ARG A 257 3.49 21.02 -5.05
CA ARG A 257 4.08 21.39 -6.35
C ARG A 257 5.59 21.62 -6.30
N HIS A 258 6.29 21.02 -5.32
CA HIS A 258 7.73 21.12 -5.20
C HIS A 258 8.42 20.45 -6.38
N SER A 259 8.10 19.18 -6.66
CA SER A 259 8.68 18.45 -7.78
C SER A 259 8.42 19.13 -9.12
N GLU A 260 7.21 19.71 -9.31
CA GLU A 260 6.88 20.50 -10.50
C GLU A 260 7.75 21.77 -10.61
N GLY A 261 7.96 22.47 -9.49
CA GLY A 261 8.82 23.64 -9.41
C GLY A 261 10.28 23.33 -9.77
N VAL A 262 10.82 22.25 -9.19
CA VAL A 262 12.19 21.77 -9.47
C VAL A 262 12.34 21.39 -10.94
N ALA A 263 11.41 20.59 -11.47
CA ALA A 263 11.42 20.20 -12.89
C ALA A 263 11.40 21.43 -13.81
N ARG A 264 10.57 22.44 -13.50
CA ARG A 264 10.50 23.67 -14.29
C ARG A 264 11.81 24.46 -14.26
N PHE A 265 12.45 24.59 -13.09
CA PHE A 265 13.74 25.27 -12.99
C PHE A 265 14.84 24.50 -13.72
N ALA A 266 14.88 23.18 -13.58
CA ALA A 266 15.84 22.33 -14.26
C ALA A 266 15.72 22.47 -15.79
N VAL A 267 14.50 22.38 -16.34
CA VAL A 267 14.25 22.59 -17.78
C VAL A 267 14.67 24.00 -18.23
N GLY A 268 14.38 25.03 -17.43
CA GLY A 268 14.80 26.41 -17.73
C GLY A 268 16.33 26.56 -17.80
N ILE A 269 17.05 25.95 -16.86
CA ILE A 269 18.52 25.92 -16.84
C ILE A 269 19.05 25.14 -18.05
N GLY A 270 18.54 23.94 -18.30
CA GLY A 270 18.94 23.12 -19.45
C GLY A 270 18.72 23.83 -20.78
N THR A 271 17.62 24.57 -20.91
CA THR A 271 17.32 25.37 -22.11
C THR A 271 18.37 26.45 -22.33
N HIS A 272 18.77 27.16 -21.27
CA HIS A 272 19.81 28.18 -21.35
C HIS A 272 21.20 27.59 -21.67
N LEU A 273 21.47 26.36 -21.23
CA LEU A 273 22.69 25.62 -21.53
C LEU A 273 22.70 24.97 -22.93
N GLY A 274 21.61 25.09 -23.69
CA GLY A 274 21.52 24.59 -25.06
C GLY A 274 21.19 23.09 -25.18
N PHE A 275 20.53 22.51 -24.18
CA PHE A 275 20.11 21.11 -24.22
C PHE A 275 19.07 20.87 -25.32
N SER A 276 19.12 19.69 -25.93
CA SER A 276 18.16 19.24 -26.94
C SER A 276 16.79 18.90 -26.33
N ALA A 277 15.75 18.83 -27.17
CA ALA A 277 14.40 18.49 -26.70
C ALA A 277 14.29 17.13 -25.95
N PRO A 278 14.98 16.05 -26.38
CA PRO A 278 15.03 14.81 -25.61
C PRO A 278 15.69 15.00 -24.24
N GLU A 279 16.81 15.70 -24.16
CA GLU A 279 17.52 15.96 -22.90
C GLU A 279 16.68 16.80 -21.94
N LEU A 280 15.93 17.78 -22.45
CA LEU A 280 14.99 18.58 -21.65
C LEU A 280 13.83 17.72 -21.12
N SER A 281 13.35 16.75 -21.90
CA SER A 281 12.30 15.82 -21.47
C SER A 281 12.81 14.92 -20.34
N ASP A 282 14.01 14.37 -20.47
CA ASP A 282 14.65 13.56 -19.44
C ASP A 282 14.94 14.39 -18.18
N LEU A 283 15.39 15.63 -18.34
CA LEU A 283 15.62 16.55 -17.22
C LEU A 283 14.32 16.90 -16.49
N ARG A 284 13.21 17.07 -17.21
CA ARG A 284 11.89 17.25 -16.63
C ARG A 284 11.48 16.03 -15.79
N ARG A 285 11.59 14.82 -16.36
CA ARG A 285 11.28 13.57 -15.65
C ARG A 285 12.15 13.39 -14.41
N ALA A 286 13.45 13.64 -14.54
CA ALA A 286 14.39 13.59 -13.42
C ALA A 286 13.97 14.57 -12.31
N GLY A 287 13.63 15.82 -12.64
CA GLY A 287 13.15 16.80 -11.66
C GLY A 287 11.83 16.39 -10.99
N LEU A 288 10.91 15.76 -11.73
CA LEU A 288 9.66 15.25 -11.17
C LEU A 288 9.87 14.05 -10.21
N LEU A 289 10.87 13.21 -10.46
CA LEU A 289 11.12 11.97 -9.75
C LEU A 289 12.27 12.03 -8.73
N HIS A 290 12.97 13.17 -8.63
CA HIS A 290 14.21 13.27 -7.85
C HIS A 290 14.04 12.96 -6.35
N ASP A 291 12.86 13.24 -5.82
CA ASP A 291 12.50 13.03 -4.41
C ASP A 291 11.90 11.64 -4.14
N ILE A 292 12.00 10.70 -5.10
CA ILE A 292 11.72 9.28 -4.81
C ILE A 292 12.86 8.73 -3.94
N GLY A 293 12.54 8.45 -2.69
CA GLY A 293 13.46 7.91 -1.68
C GLY A 293 12.97 8.21 -0.28
#